data_AF-A0A3M1QU57-F1
#
_entry.id   AF-A0A3M1QU57-F1
#
_cell.length_a   1.000
_cell.length_b   1.000
_cell.length_c   1.000
_cell.angle_alpha   90.00
_cell.angle_beta   90.00
_cell.angle_gamma   90.00
#
_symmetry.space_group_name_H-M   'P 1'
#
loop_
_entity.id
_entity.type
_entity.pdbx_description
1 polymer ?
#
loop_
_entity_poly.entity_id
_entity_poly.type
_entity_poly.pdbx_seq_one_letter_code
_entity_poly.pdbx_strand_id
1 'polypeptide(L)'
;MAEKKKMVVIGIDGATFNVIDPMIERGELPHLARLIQEGSRGELYSTYPPYTHIAWSTFSTGKNPGKHGVFDFIDPPYRNRESIPFVFTNFNAIKCATFWQILRDTELKIGIVNLPMTYPPSPLNGFLIGGIDTPSEEVSFTYPEELITQLRAQGIHYRPDYVEFLRFKKGEARHRSLEEVRQDYFAIEEERRKAILWLMENKEWDLLVVVLSLPDRVMHHFWPFHDPEEPAEPNPYREVVRDSYRKVDQIIGQMLERIESDVPVMVMSDHGFGRVE
;
A
#
# COMPACT_ATOMS: atom_id res chain seq x y z
N MET A 1 23.67 14.05 22.40
CA MET A 1 22.57 14.19 21.44
C MET A 1 21.61 13.05 21.70
N ALA A 2 20.30 13.30 21.73
CA ALA A 2 19.34 12.20 21.85
C ALA A 2 19.54 11.26 20.64
N GLU A 3 19.56 9.96 20.89
CA GLU A 3 19.65 8.93 19.86
C GLU A 3 18.57 9.17 18.80
N LYS A 4 18.96 9.22 17.51
CA LYS A 4 18.01 9.40 16.40
C LYS A 4 17.11 8.17 16.35
N LYS A 5 15.86 8.33 16.80
CA LYS A 5 14.89 7.24 16.82
C LYS A 5 14.37 6.99 15.41
N LYS A 6 14.78 5.88 14.82
CA LYS A 6 14.23 5.37 13.57
C LYS A 6 12.88 4.68 13.81
N MET A 7 12.02 4.59 12.79
CA MET A 7 10.80 3.79 12.81
C MET A 7 10.43 3.32 11.41
N VAL A 8 9.91 2.10 11.29
CA VAL A 8 9.32 1.58 10.06
C VAL A 8 7.83 1.31 10.26
N VAL A 9 7.01 1.80 9.33
CA VAL A 9 5.58 1.48 9.23
C VAL A 9 5.35 0.72 7.92
N ILE A 10 4.78 -0.47 8.04
CA ILE A 10 4.44 -1.33 6.91
C ILE A 10 2.93 -1.47 6.87
N GLY A 11 2.32 -0.86 5.86
CA GLY A 11 0.93 -1.11 5.49
C GLY A 11 0.82 -2.35 4.62
N ILE A 12 -0.12 -3.24 4.95
CA ILE A 12 -0.56 -4.31 4.07
C ILE A 12 -2.00 -4.00 3.69
N ASP A 13 -2.21 -3.52 2.47
CA ASP A 13 -3.52 -3.08 1.99
C ASP A 13 -4.51 -4.25 1.97
N GLY A 14 -5.70 -4.06 2.55
CA GLY A 14 -6.77 -5.06 2.59
C GLY A 14 -6.51 -6.32 3.43
N ALA A 15 -5.45 -6.36 4.24
CA ALA A 15 -5.06 -7.55 5.00
C ALA A 15 -6.05 -7.91 6.11
N THR A 16 -6.27 -9.21 6.31
CA THR A 16 -7.18 -9.73 7.34
C THR A 16 -6.56 -10.89 8.13
N PHE A 17 -6.80 -10.92 9.44
CA PHE A 17 -6.39 -12.04 10.29
C PHE A 17 -7.05 -13.36 9.89
N ASN A 18 -8.21 -13.31 9.24
CA ASN A 18 -8.87 -14.51 8.69
C ASN A 18 -8.03 -15.25 7.64
N VAL A 19 -7.07 -14.57 7.01
CA VAL A 19 -6.09 -15.19 6.09
C VAL A 19 -4.76 -15.41 6.80
N ILE A 20 -4.29 -14.41 7.56
CA ILE A 20 -2.96 -14.44 8.21
C ILE A 20 -2.86 -15.56 9.25
N ASP A 21 -3.82 -15.68 10.17
CA ASP A 21 -3.73 -16.63 11.28
C ASP A 21 -3.67 -18.09 10.79
N PRO A 22 -4.56 -18.56 9.88
CA PRO A 22 -4.44 -19.92 9.34
C PRO A 22 -3.13 -20.17 8.58
N MET A 23 -2.56 -19.15 7.94
CA MET A 23 -1.27 -19.28 7.25
C MET A 23 -0.08 -19.34 8.22
N ILE A 24 -0.12 -18.59 9.33
CA ILE A 24 0.88 -18.69 10.41
C ILE A 24 0.84 -20.09 11.04
N GLU A 25 -0.35 -20.62 11.31
CA GLU A 25 -0.52 -21.99 11.85
C GLU A 25 0.10 -23.06 10.94
N ARG A 26 0.09 -22.83 9.62
CA ARG A 26 0.73 -23.70 8.61
C ARG A 26 2.23 -23.42 8.41
N GLY A 27 2.81 -22.44 9.11
CA GLY A 27 4.20 -22.05 8.98
C GLY A 27 4.53 -21.31 7.67
N GLU A 28 3.53 -20.72 7.02
CA GLU A 28 3.68 -20.07 5.71
C GLU A 28 4.09 -18.59 5.79
N LEU A 29 3.94 -17.95 6.97
CA LEU A 29 4.24 -16.52 7.19
C LEU A 29 5.21 -16.32 8.38
N PRO A 30 6.45 -16.83 8.29
CA PRO A 30 7.39 -16.82 9.41
C PRO A 30 7.75 -15.41 9.92
N HIS A 31 7.76 -14.38 9.05
CA HIS A 31 8.18 -13.04 9.47
C HIS A 31 7.07 -12.30 10.22
N LEU A 32 5.83 -12.38 9.75
CA LEU A 32 4.66 -11.89 10.47
C LEU A 32 4.43 -12.67 11.77
N ALA A 33 4.61 -13.99 11.76
CA ALA A 33 4.54 -14.81 12.97
C ALA A 33 5.54 -14.33 14.03
N ARG A 34 6.78 -14.05 13.63
CA ARG A 34 7.82 -13.50 14.50
C ARG A 34 7.44 -12.14 15.07
N LEU A 35 6.96 -11.21 14.23
CA LEU A 35 6.53 -9.88 14.69
C LEU A 35 5.36 -9.95 15.70
N ILE A 36 4.44 -10.88 15.50
CA ILE A 36 3.34 -11.14 16.44
C ILE A 36 3.87 -11.71 17.75
N GLN A 37 4.81 -12.66 17.69
CA GLN A 37 5.37 -13.33 18.87
C GLN A 37 6.24 -12.38 19.72
N GLU A 38 7.04 -11.53 19.08
CA GLU A 38 8.00 -10.62 19.73
C GLU A 38 7.37 -9.25 20.06
N GLY A 39 6.18 -8.95 19.53
CA GLY A 39 5.55 -7.64 19.62
C GLY A 39 4.17 -7.65 20.29
N SER A 40 3.27 -6.84 19.76
CA SER A 40 1.88 -6.75 20.20
C SER A 40 0.96 -6.75 18.98
N ARG A 41 -0.14 -7.51 19.06
CA ARG A 41 -1.16 -7.57 18.01
C ARG A 41 -2.54 -7.22 18.55
N GLY A 42 -3.40 -6.68 17.69
CA GLY A 42 -4.79 -6.43 18.01
C GLY A 42 -5.59 -6.05 16.76
N GLU A 43 -6.89 -6.33 16.80
CA GLU A 43 -7.84 -5.85 15.81
C GLU A 43 -8.22 -4.39 16.10
N LEU A 44 -8.27 -3.57 15.05
CA LEU A 44 -8.65 -2.17 15.12
C LEU A 44 -9.86 -1.92 14.22
N TYR A 45 -10.71 -0.98 14.64
CA TYR A 45 -11.78 -0.50 13.78
C TYR A 45 -11.22 0.39 12.68
N SER A 46 -11.51 0.05 11.43
CA SER A 46 -11.24 0.91 10.27
C SER A 46 -12.15 2.16 10.29
N THR A 47 -11.97 3.03 9.30
CA THR A 47 -12.91 4.12 9.03
C THR A 47 -14.26 3.59 8.55
N TYR A 48 -15.28 4.44 8.60
CA TYR A 48 -16.56 4.16 7.98
C TYR A 48 -16.85 5.18 6.86
N PRO A 49 -16.95 4.74 5.58
CA PRO A 49 -16.75 3.38 5.09
C PRO A 49 -15.26 2.93 5.13
N PRO A 50 -14.97 1.61 5.14
CA PRO A 50 -13.63 1.06 5.23
C PRO A 50 -12.95 1.04 3.85
N TYR A 51 -12.75 2.22 3.26
CA TYR A 51 -12.14 2.37 1.95
C TYR A 51 -10.69 2.85 2.08
N THR A 52 -9.81 2.29 1.25
CA THR A 52 -8.38 2.63 1.16
C THR A 52 -8.10 4.13 1.25
N HIS A 53 -8.79 4.94 0.47
CA HIS A 53 -8.53 6.39 0.40
C HIS A 53 -8.87 7.12 1.71
N ILE A 54 -9.88 6.62 2.42
CA ILE A 54 -10.39 7.21 3.65
C ILE A 54 -9.49 6.79 4.81
N ALA A 55 -9.18 5.51 4.89
CA ALA A 55 -8.38 4.92 5.95
C ALA A 55 -6.92 5.44 5.90
N TRP A 56 -6.28 5.45 4.73
CA TRP A 56 -4.92 6.00 4.59
C TRP A 56 -4.87 7.52 4.77
N SER A 57 -5.94 8.27 4.42
CA SER A 57 -6.05 9.70 4.78
C SER A 57 -6.19 9.91 6.29
N THR A 58 -6.93 9.03 6.96
CA THR A 58 -7.09 9.05 8.43
C THR A 58 -5.76 8.76 9.11
N PHE A 59 -5.04 7.73 8.68
CA PHE A 59 -3.68 7.43 9.13
C PHE A 59 -2.75 8.64 8.94
N SER A 60 -2.76 9.21 7.73
CA SER A 60 -1.85 10.29 7.36
C SER A 60 -2.07 11.58 8.15
N THR A 61 -3.29 11.85 8.60
CA THR A 61 -3.67 13.12 9.24
C THR A 61 -3.95 13.01 10.73
N GLY A 62 -4.18 11.80 11.25
CA GLY A 62 -4.71 11.58 12.60
C GLY A 62 -6.12 12.17 12.79
N LYS A 63 -6.89 12.34 11.71
CA LYS A 63 -8.23 12.93 11.71
C LYS A 63 -9.24 11.94 11.12
N ASN A 64 -10.51 12.08 11.48
CA ASN A 64 -11.60 11.31 10.87
C ASN A 64 -12.05 11.92 9.52
N PRO A 65 -12.89 11.21 8.74
CA PRO A 65 -13.34 11.65 7.41
C PRO A 65 -13.99 13.03 7.38
N GLY A 66 -14.80 13.34 8.40
CA GLY A 66 -15.45 14.65 8.54
C GLY A 66 -14.47 15.81 8.67
N LYS A 67 -13.23 15.57 9.12
CA LYS A 67 -12.19 16.58 9.29
C LYS A 67 -11.25 16.66 8.07
N HIS A 68 -10.72 15.53 7.60
CA HIS A 68 -9.80 15.55 6.45
C HIS A 68 -10.51 15.70 5.10
N GLY A 69 -11.82 15.44 5.04
CA GLY A 69 -12.68 15.78 3.89
C GLY A 69 -12.65 14.80 2.72
N VAL A 70 -12.13 13.59 2.93
CA VAL A 70 -12.08 12.49 1.93
C VAL A 70 -13.14 11.46 2.32
N PHE A 71 -14.03 11.15 1.39
CA PHE A 71 -15.22 10.32 1.67
C PHE A 71 -15.42 9.18 0.66
N ASP A 72 -14.72 9.19 -0.47
CA ASP A 72 -14.83 8.17 -1.52
C ASP A 72 -13.61 8.23 -2.47
N PHE A 73 -13.45 7.22 -3.33
CA PHE A 73 -12.50 7.16 -4.43
C PHE A 73 -12.84 8.17 -5.54
N ILE A 74 -14.08 8.61 -5.64
CA ILE A 74 -14.56 9.53 -6.68
C ILE A 74 -15.05 10.80 -6.00
N ASP A 75 -14.55 11.97 -6.42
CA ASP A 75 -15.11 13.24 -5.96
C ASP A 75 -16.57 13.32 -6.45
N PRO A 76 -17.57 13.33 -5.56
CA PRO A 76 -18.96 13.28 -5.98
C PRO A 76 -19.29 14.51 -6.84
N PRO A 77 -20.16 14.38 -7.85
CA PRO A 77 -20.47 15.42 -8.85
C PRO A 77 -21.05 16.73 -8.27
N TYR A 78 -21.29 16.79 -6.95
CA TYR A 78 -21.77 17.99 -6.28
C TYR A 78 -20.73 19.12 -6.18
N ARG A 79 -19.42 18.85 -6.36
CA ARG A 79 -18.40 19.92 -6.43
C ARG A 79 -18.29 20.58 -7.79
N ASN A 80 -18.70 19.91 -8.87
CA ASN A 80 -18.70 20.45 -10.23
C ASN A 80 -19.91 19.91 -11.00
N ARG A 81 -20.97 20.74 -11.09
CA ARG A 81 -22.25 20.42 -11.72
C ARG A 81 -22.20 20.25 -13.25
N GLU A 82 -21.07 20.55 -13.88
CA GLU A 82 -20.91 20.45 -15.33
C GLU A 82 -20.07 19.22 -15.68
N SER A 83 -20.71 18.06 -15.84
CA SER A 83 -20.20 16.91 -16.62
C SER A 83 -18.67 16.70 -16.61
N ILE A 84 -18.01 16.71 -15.45
CA ILE A 84 -16.56 16.51 -15.36
C ILE A 84 -16.27 15.00 -15.39
N PRO A 85 -15.28 14.55 -16.18
CA PRO A 85 -14.83 13.16 -16.20
C PRO A 85 -14.46 12.69 -14.79
N PHE A 86 -14.63 11.39 -14.52
CA PHE A 86 -14.22 10.72 -13.29
C PHE A 86 -12.84 11.20 -12.80
N VAL A 87 -12.81 12.01 -11.74
CA VAL A 87 -11.57 12.41 -11.06
C VAL A 87 -11.32 11.41 -9.95
N PHE A 88 -10.24 10.64 -10.09
CA PHE A 88 -9.77 9.79 -9.02
C PHE A 88 -9.31 10.69 -7.86
N THR A 89 -9.87 10.46 -6.68
CA THR A 89 -9.59 11.26 -5.49
C THR A 89 -8.13 11.08 -5.13
N ASN A 90 -7.42 12.18 -4.92
CA ASN A 90 -5.98 12.19 -4.71
C ASN A 90 -5.60 13.13 -3.57
N PHE A 91 -4.30 13.30 -3.30
CA PHE A 91 -3.79 14.08 -2.18
C PHE A 91 -4.38 15.49 -2.06
N ASN A 92 -4.71 16.15 -3.18
CA ASN A 92 -5.30 17.51 -3.17
C ASN A 92 -6.69 17.58 -2.51
N ALA A 93 -7.36 16.44 -2.32
CA ALA A 93 -8.64 16.39 -1.62
C ALA A 93 -8.50 16.47 -0.08
N ILE A 94 -7.32 16.21 0.46
CA ILE A 94 -7.07 16.23 1.91
C ILE A 94 -7.01 17.69 2.41
N LYS A 95 -7.88 18.02 3.38
CA LYS A 95 -8.03 19.37 3.94
C LYS A 95 -7.23 19.63 5.22
N CYS A 96 -6.42 18.67 5.64
CA CYS A 96 -5.67 18.69 6.90
C CYS A 96 -4.20 18.43 6.62
N ALA A 97 -3.32 18.99 7.46
CA ALA A 97 -1.90 18.66 7.38
C ALA A 97 -1.67 17.18 7.70
N THR A 98 -0.89 16.50 6.86
CA THR A 98 -0.42 15.14 7.12
C THR A 98 0.80 15.14 8.03
N PHE A 99 1.13 14.01 8.65
CA PHE A 99 2.30 13.93 9.54
C PHE A 99 3.59 14.30 8.81
N TRP A 100 3.76 13.93 7.53
CA TRP A 100 4.96 14.31 6.78
C TRP A 100 4.99 15.80 6.43
N GLN A 101 3.84 16.44 6.21
CA GLN A 101 3.78 17.89 6.05
C GLN A 101 4.11 18.63 7.35
N ILE A 102 3.70 18.08 8.49
CA ILE A 102 4.04 18.65 9.82
C ILE A 102 5.54 18.49 10.10
N LEU A 103 6.11 17.34 9.75
CA LEU A 103 7.50 17.00 10.05
C LEU A 103 8.50 17.50 8.98
N ARG A 104 8.04 18.00 7.83
CA ARG A 104 8.90 18.39 6.70
C ARG A 104 9.98 19.41 7.05
N ASP A 105 9.68 20.32 7.99
CA ASP A 105 10.55 21.43 8.39
C ASP A 105 11.43 21.05 9.61
N THR A 106 11.39 19.78 10.01
CA THR A 106 12.26 19.21 11.05
C THR A 106 13.49 18.55 10.43
N GLU A 107 14.48 18.18 11.26
CA GLU A 107 15.66 17.45 10.81
C GLU A 107 15.38 15.99 10.43
N LEU A 108 14.18 15.47 10.72
CA LEU A 108 13.82 14.09 10.45
C LEU A 108 13.70 13.82 8.95
N LYS A 109 14.34 12.74 8.52
CA LYS A 109 14.26 12.21 7.16
C LYS A 109 13.07 11.28 7.04
N ILE A 110 12.17 11.53 6.09
CA ILE A 110 10.94 10.76 5.91
C ILE A 110 10.98 10.06 4.56
N GLY A 111 10.78 8.74 4.54
CA GLY A 111 10.61 7.95 3.34
C GLY A 111 9.18 7.47 3.24
N ILE A 112 8.50 7.72 2.12
CA ILE A 112 7.15 7.21 1.86
C ILE A 112 7.17 6.44 0.54
N VAL A 113 6.67 5.20 0.54
CA VAL A 113 6.60 4.36 -0.66
C VAL A 113 5.20 3.77 -0.80
N ASN A 114 4.53 4.11 -1.90
CA ASN A 114 3.23 3.55 -2.30
C ASN A 114 2.07 3.83 -1.33
N LEU A 115 2.21 4.75 -0.39
CA LEU A 115 1.11 5.14 0.51
C LEU A 115 -0.02 5.78 -0.32
N PRO A 116 -1.26 5.27 -0.28
CA PRO A 116 -2.38 5.91 -0.97
C PRO A 116 -2.61 7.35 -0.51
N MET A 117 -3.17 8.17 -1.39
CA MET A 117 -3.43 9.59 -1.15
C MET A 117 -2.14 10.40 -1.02
N THR A 118 -1.18 10.14 -1.92
CA THR A 118 0.10 10.86 -1.97
C THR A 118 0.43 11.43 -3.35
N TYR A 119 -0.47 11.31 -4.32
CA TYR A 119 -0.34 11.97 -5.63
C TYR A 119 -1.16 13.29 -5.68
N PRO A 120 -0.61 14.39 -6.23
CA PRO A 120 0.78 14.55 -6.62
C PRO A 120 1.70 14.54 -5.39
N PRO A 121 2.95 14.03 -5.50
CA PRO A 121 3.90 14.00 -4.39
C PRO A 121 4.12 15.39 -3.80
N SER A 122 3.84 15.54 -2.50
CA SER A 122 4.14 16.77 -1.78
C SER A 122 5.60 16.79 -1.33
N PRO A 123 6.29 17.96 -1.35
CA PRO A 123 7.63 18.09 -0.81
C PRO A 123 7.73 17.66 0.66
N LEU A 124 8.82 16.96 0.99
CA LEU A 124 9.15 16.52 2.35
C LEU A 124 10.68 16.39 2.50
N ASN A 125 11.19 16.43 3.73
CA ASN A 125 12.61 16.20 3.98
C ASN A 125 12.94 14.70 3.84
N GLY A 126 13.24 14.22 2.63
CA GLY A 126 13.47 12.79 2.35
C GLY A 126 12.99 12.39 0.96
N PHE A 127 12.23 11.29 0.86
CA PHE A 127 11.72 10.79 -0.41
C PHE A 127 10.25 10.32 -0.36
N LEU A 128 9.57 10.39 -1.51
CA LEU A 128 8.20 9.93 -1.72
C LEU A 128 8.10 9.18 -3.05
N ILE A 129 7.40 8.05 -3.07
CA ILE A 129 6.86 7.42 -4.27
C ILE A 129 5.35 7.33 -4.11
N GLY A 130 4.61 7.92 -5.05
CA GLY A 130 3.15 8.03 -5.03
C GLY A 130 2.44 6.69 -4.95
N GLY A 131 1.28 6.70 -4.30
CA GLY A 131 0.41 5.52 -4.14
C GLY A 131 -0.54 5.30 -5.32
N ILE A 132 -1.58 4.50 -5.06
CA ILE A 132 -2.59 4.07 -6.04
C ILE A 132 -3.31 5.21 -6.76
N ASP A 133 -3.30 6.43 -6.19
CA ASP A 133 -3.89 7.64 -6.76
C ASP A 133 -3.06 8.31 -7.86
N THR A 134 -1.88 7.75 -8.17
CA THR A 134 -1.01 8.21 -9.27
C THR A 134 -1.59 7.86 -10.65
N PRO A 135 -1.87 8.83 -11.53
CA PRO A 135 -2.69 8.60 -12.72
C PRO A 135 -2.02 7.90 -13.91
N SER A 136 -0.70 7.88 -13.98
CA SER A 136 0.03 7.12 -15.00
C SER A 136 1.51 7.09 -14.67
N GLU A 137 2.28 6.32 -15.44
CA GLU A 137 3.75 6.35 -15.41
C GLU A 137 4.33 7.57 -16.15
N GLU A 138 3.49 8.34 -16.85
CA GLU A 138 3.87 9.50 -17.67
C GLU A 138 3.90 10.81 -16.89
N VAL A 139 3.39 10.81 -15.65
CA VAL A 139 3.40 11.97 -14.75
C VAL A 139 4.52 11.88 -13.73
N SER A 140 4.88 13.00 -13.12
CA SER A 140 5.79 12.99 -11.97
C SER A 140 5.09 12.43 -10.73
N PHE A 141 5.55 11.27 -10.27
CA PHE A 141 4.99 10.55 -9.11
C PHE A 141 6.02 10.26 -8.02
N THR A 142 7.20 10.86 -8.09
CA THR A 142 8.20 10.77 -7.03
C THR A 142 8.60 12.13 -6.50
N TYR A 143 9.01 12.19 -5.24
CA TYR A 143 9.73 13.31 -4.66
C TYR A 143 11.07 12.81 -4.08
N PRO A 144 12.21 13.48 -4.37
CA PRO A 144 12.33 14.47 -5.43
C PRO A 144 12.07 13.81 -6.82
N GLU A 145 11.81 14.63 -7.84
CA GLU A 145 11.38 14.13 -9.17
C GLU A 145 12.44 13.22 -9.82
N GLU A 146 13.73 13.49 -9.58
CA GLU A 146 14.82 12.69 -10.09
C GLU A 146 14.91 11.28 -9.49
N LEU A 147 14.16 10.97 -8.43
CA LEU A 147 14.20 9.68 -7.77
C LEU A 147 13.83 8.53 -8.72
N ILE A 148 12.82 8.72 -9.59
CA ILE A 148 12.43 7.69 -10.55
C ILE A 148 13.56 7.38 -11.54
N THR A 149 14.35 8.39 -11.93
CA THR A 149 15.51 8.23 -12.81
C THR A 149 16.63 7.47 -12.09
N GLN A 150 16.83 7.72 -10.80
CA GLN A 150 17.80 6.97 -9.98
C GLN A 150 17.42 5.50 -9.88
N LEU A 151 16.13 5.18 -9.66
CA LEU A 151 15.65 3.79 -9.65
C LEU A 151 15.86 3.11 -11.00
N ARG A 152 15.49 3.77 -12.10
CA ARG A 152 15.69 3.25 -13.47
C ARG A 152 17.17 2.99 -13.78
N ALA A 153 18.08 3.82 -13.29
CA ALA A 153 19.53 3.61 -13.45
C ALA A 153 20.03 2.33 -12.76
N GLN A 154 19.28 1.79 -11.79
CA GLN A 154 19.54 0.51 -11.13
C GLN A 154 18.79 -0.67 -11.78
N GLY A 155 18.13 -0.45 -12.91
CA GLY A 155 17.28 -1.46 -13.56
C GLY A 155 15.96 -1.71 -12.82
N ILE A 156 15.53 -0.79 -11.95
CA ILE A 156 14.25 -0.86 -11.24
C ILE A 156 13.21 -0.08 -12.04
N HIS A 157 12.21 -0.78 -12.56
CA HIS A 157 11.16 -0.24 -13.41
C HIS A 157 9.86 -0.14 -12.61
N TYR A 158 9.86 0.70 -11.57
CA TYR A 158 8.71 0.92 -10.71
C TYR A 158 7.50 1.44 -11.48
N ARG A 159 6.33 0.86 -11.23
CA ARG A 159 5.03 1.29 -11.80
C ARG A 159 3.98 1.47 -10.71
N PRO A 160 3.16 2.54 -10.75
CA PRO A 160 2.01 2.69 -9.86
C PRO A 160 0.87 1.69 -10.17
N ASP A 161 0.05 1.39 -9.16
CA ASP A 161 -1.04 0.39 -9.22
C ASP A 161 -2.28 0.83 -10.03
N TYR A 162 -2.36 2.11 -10.42
CA TYR A 162 -3.56 2.79 -10.97
C TYR A 162 -4.17 2.16 -12.23
N VAL A 163 -3.42 1.31 -12.92
CA VAL A 163 -3.71 0.92 -14.30
C VAL A 163 -5.02 0.14 -14.45
N GLU A 164 -5.47 -0.68 -13.50
CA GLU A 164 -6.66 -1.53 -13.74
C GLU A 164 -8.00 -0.91 -13.32
N PHE A 165 -8.08 -0.20 -12.19
CA PHE A 165 -9.37 0.29 -11.68
C PHE A 165 -10.04 1.24 -12.67
N LEU A 166 -9.26 2.12 -13.31
CA LEU A 166 -9.78 3.05 -14.29
C LEU A 166 -9.93 2.46 -15.68
N ARG A 167 -9.10 1.49 -16.08
CA ARG A 167 -9.35 0.74 -17.32
C ARG A 167 -10.71 0.03 -17.23
N PHE A 168 -11.01 -0.62 -16.11
CA PHE A 168 -12.29 -1.28 -15.87
C PHE A 168 -13.47 -0.30 -15.96
N LYS A 169 -13.39 0.85 -15.28
CA LYS A 169 -14.46 1.86 -15.26
C LYS A 169 -14.60 2.65 -16.57
N LYS A 170 -13.54 2.82 -17.35
CA LYS A 170 -13.58 3.46 -18.69
C LYS A 170 -14.07 2.52 -19.80
N GLY A 171 -14.33 1.25 -19.50
CA GLY A 171 -14.61 0.24 -20.54
C GLY A 171 -13.40 -0.06 -21.43
N GLU A 172 -12.21 0.41 -21.03
CA GLU A 172 -10.93 0.20 -21.71
C GLU A 172 -10.18 -1.02 -21.14
N ALA A 173 -10.78 -1.71 -20.16
CA ALA A 173 -10.28 -2.99 -19.70
C ALA A 173 -10.30 -3.94 -20.90
N ARG A 174 -9.11 -4.22 -21.43
CA ARG A 174 -8.89 -5.45 -22.19
C ARG A 174 -9.45 -6.58 -21.33
N HIS A 175 -10.18 -7.52 -21.94
CA HIS A 175 -10.53 -8.77 -21.30
C HIS A 175 -9.24 -9.54 -20.98
N ARG A 176 -8.60 -9.20 -19.86
CA ARG A 176 -7.44 -9.90 -19.35
C ARG A 176 -7.92 -11.19 -18.74
N SER A 177 -7.21 -12.27 -19.02
CA SER A 177 -7.33 -13.50 -18.27
C SER A 177 -6.92 -13.28 -16.82
N LEU A 178 -7.46 -14.08 -15.91
CA LEU A 178 -7.04 -14.07 -14.50
C LEU A 178 -5.53 -14.30 -14.37
N GLU A 179 -4.94 -15.11 -15.24
CA GLU A 179 -3.49 -15.34 -15.24
C GLU A 179 -2.69 -14.07 -15.60
N GLU A 180 -3.13 -13.28 -16.58
CA GLU A 180 -2.49 -12.01 -16.90
C GLU A 180 -2.61 -11.00 -15.74
N VAL A 181 -3.74 -10.98 -15.04
CA VAL A 181 -3.96 -10.13 -13.85
C VAL A 181 -3.00 -10.55 -12.73
N ARG A 182 -2.93 -11.86 -12.44
CA ARG A 182 -2.00 -12.42 -11.45
C ARG A 182 -0.55 -12.04 -11.75
N GLN A 183 -0.09 -12.29 -12.98
CA GLN A 183 1.30 -12.04 -13.37
C GLN A 183 1.68 -10.56 -13.22
N ASP A 184 0.79 -9.66 -13.58
CA ASP A 184 1.07 -8.23 -13.55
C ASP A 184 1.10 -7.68 -12.12
N TYR A 185 0.17 -8.07 -11.24
CA TYR A 185 0.24 -7.63 -9.85
C TYR A 185 1.49 -8.13 -9.13
N PHE A 186 1.88 -9.39 -9.34
CA PHE A 186 3.12 -9.91 -8.77
C PHE A 186 4.37 -9.23 -9.37
N ALA A 187 4.35 -8.87 -10.65
CA ALA A 187 5.43 -8.12 -11.28
C ALA A 187 5.56 -6.69 -10.73
N ILE A 188 4.43 -5.99 -10.54
CA ILE A 188 4.40 -4.66 -9.92
C ILE A 188 4.95 -4.73 -8.49
N GLU A 189 4.50 -5.69 -7.69
CA GLU A 189 4.97 -5.87 -6.31
C GLU A 189 6.47 -6.24 -6.26
N GLU A 190 6.99 -6.97 -7.25
CA GLU A 190 8.42 -7.26 -7.35
C GLU A 190 9.26 -6.01 -7.64
N GLU A 191 8.83 -5.13 -8.55
CA GLU A 191 9.51 -3.86 -8.78
C GLU A 191 9.40 -2.92 -7.57
N ARG A 192 8.25 -2.94 -6.87
CA ARG A 192 8.06 -2.24 -5.59
C ARG A 192 9.03 -2.74 -4.53
N ARG A 193 9.16 -4.07 -4.36
CA ARG A 193 10.15 -4.68 -3.47
C ARG A 193 11.57 -4.19 -3.78
N LYS A 194 11.99 -4.25 -5.05
CA LYS A 194 13.33 -3.77 -5.46
C LYS A 194 13.53 -2.30 -5.08
N ALA A 195 12.54 -1.45 -5.34
CA ALA A 195 12.61 -0.04 -4.98
C ALA A 195 12.73 0.17 -3.46
N ILE A 196 11.89 -0.51 -2.66
CA ILE A 196 11.92 -0.42 -1.19
C ILE A 196 13.31 -0.77 -0.65
N LEU A 197 13.85 -1.93 -1.05
CA LEU A 197 15.14 -2.38 -0.53
C LEU A 197 16.28 -1.47 -0.96
N TRP A 198 16.27 -1.00 -2.21
CA TRP A 198 17.27 -0.04 -2.68
C TRP A 198 17.20 1.28 -1.91
N LEU A 199 16.00 1.80 -1.65
CA LEU A 199 15.80 3.03 -0.87
C LEU A 199 16.30 2.86 0.58
N MET A 200 16.02 1.72 1.22
CA MET A 200 16.49 1.43 2.57
C MET A 200 18.02 1.44 2.68
N GLU A 201 18.71 0.96 1.65
CA GLU A 201 20.17 0.84 1.60
C GLU A 201 20.87 2.13 1.13
N ASN A 202 20.21 2.95 0.32
CA ASN A 202 20.86 4.05 -0.42
C ASN A 202 20.31 5.45 -0.09
N LYS A 203 19.29 5.56 0.77
CA LYS A 203 18.72 6.83 1.21
C LYS A 203 18.73 6.94 2.73
N GLU A 204 18.89 8.16 3.22
CA GLU A 204 18.68 8.46 4.63
C GLU A 204 17.19 8.51 4.97
N TRP A 205 16.82 7.88 6.07
CA TRP A 205 15.47 7.92 6.62
C TRP A 205 15.52 7.74 8.14
N ASP A 206 14.67 8.47 8.85
CA ASP A 206 14.33 8.33 10.26
C ASP A 206 12.94 7.72 10.42
N LEU A 207 12.00 8.04 9.52
CA LEU A 207 10.70 7.37 9.43
C LEU A 207 10.52 6.81 8.01
N LEU A 208 10.29 5.51 7.90
CA LEU A 208 9.96 4.85 6.63
C LEU A 208 8.52 4.32 6.67
N VAL A 209 7.69 4.75 5.73
CA VAL A 209 6.31 4.26 5.55
C VAL A 209 6.19 3.60 4.19
N VAL A 210 5.82 2.32 4.18
CA VAL A 210 5.72 1.50 2.97
C VAL A 210 4.34 0.84 2.96
N VAL A 211 3.63 0.90 1.84
CA VAL A 211 2.36 0.16 1.67
C VAL A 211 2.51 -0.90 0.58
N LEU A 212 2.35 -2.16 0.96
CA LEU A 212 2.33 -3.31 0.08
C LEU A 212 0.88 -3.60 -0.29
N SER A 213 0.53 -3.43 -1.57
CA SER A 213 -0.86 -3.46 -2.05
C SER A 213 -1.27 -4.81 -2.65
N LEU A 214 -0.32 -5.71 -2.90
CA LEU A 214 -0.58 -6.98 -3.57
C LEU A 214 -1.74 -7.79 -2.98
N PRO A 215 -1.92 -7.94 -1.66
CA PRO A 215 -3.04 -8.70 -1.12
C PRO A 215 -4.39 -8.14 -1.54
N ASP A 216 -4.65 -6.84 -1.35
CA ASP A 216 -5.91 -6.19 -1.77
C ASP A 216 -6.18 -6.39 -3.28
N ARG A 217 -5.19 -6.10 -4.12
CA ARG A 217 -5.29 -6.25 -5.59
C ARG A 217 -5.66 -7.67 -6.00
N VAL A 218 -5.03 -8.64 -5.36
CA VAL A 218 -5.30 -10.06 -5.57
C VAL A 218 -6.68 -10.44 -5.04
N MET A 219 -7.04 -10.07 -3.82
CA MET A 219 -8.31 -10.46 -3.22
C MET A 219 -9.51 -9.91 -4.00
N HIS A 220 -9.42 -8.72 -4.58
CA HIS A 220 -10.46 -8.18 -5.48
C HIS A 220 -10.80 -9.09 -6.68
N HIS A 221 -9.88 -9.93 -7.14
CA HIS A 221 -10.08 -10.82 -8.29
C HIS A 221 -10.17 -12.30 -7.91
N PHE A 222 -9.52 -12.68 -6.81
CA PHE A 222 -9.27 -14.08 -6.47
C PHE A 222 -9.94 -14.54 -5.16
N TRP A 223 -10.58 -13.64 -4.40
CA TRP A 223 -11.31 -14.01 -3.18
C TRP A 223 -12.32 -15.16 -3.38
N PRO A 224 -13.12 -15.20 -4.47
CA PRO A 224 -14.03 -16.31 -4.70
C PRO A 224 -13.37 -17.69 -4.82
N PHE A 225 -12.05 -17.75 -5.11
CA PHE A 225 -11.30 -19.01 -5.22
C PHE A 225 -10.59 -19.40 -3.92
N HIS A 226 -10.55 -18.50 -2.94
CA HIS A 226 -9.89 -18.71 -1.65
C HIS A 226 -10.76 -19.45 -0.64
N ASP A 227 -12.08 -19.46 -0.84
CA ASP A 227 -13.11 -19.89 0.11
C ASP A 227 -12.70 -21.13 0.95
N PRO A 228 -12.59 -20.98 2.28
CA PRO A 228 -12.25 -22.10 3.17
C PRO A 228 -13.37 -23.15 3.25
N GLU A 229 -14.61 -22.81 2.89
CA GLU A 229 -15.78 -23.70 2.90
C GLU A 229 -16.17 -24.13 1.46
N GLU A 230 -15.38 -25.03 0.85
CA GLU A 230 -15.68 -25.90 -0.32
C GLU A 230 -15.60 -25.38 -1.78
N PRO A 231 -15.39 -26.27 -2.81
CA PRO A 231 -15.48 -27.75 -2.84
C PRO A 231 -14.19 -28.50 -3.24
N ALA A 232 -14.28 -29.82 -3.49
CA ALA A 232 -13.19 -30.77 -3.74
C ALA A 232 -12.45 -30.66 -5.10
N GLU A 233 -12.86 -29.79 -6.02
CA GLU A 233 -12.28 -29.76 -7.36
C GLU A 233 -10.99 -28.92 -7.46
N PRO A 234 -9.93 -29.42 -8.12
CA PRO A 234 -8.71 -28.65 -8.37
C PRO A 234 -9.02 -27.33 -9.07
N ASN A 235 -8.68 -26.20 -8.45
CA ASN A 235 -8.76 -24.88 -9.07
C ASN A 235 -7.35 -24.25 -9.03
N PRO A 236 -6.80 -23.85 -10.20
CA PRO A 236 -5.42 -23.34 -10.29
C PRO A 236 -5.20 -22.01 -9.53
N TYR A 237 -6.28 -21.33 -9.13
CA TYR A 237 -6.21 -20.02 -8.48
C TYR A 237 -6.37 -20.04 -6.95
N ARG A 238 -6.55 -21.22 -6.34
CA ARG A 238 -6.74 -21.36 -4.87
C ARG A 238 -5.58 -20.77 -4.07
N GLU A 239 -4.37 -20.95 -4.58
CA GLU A 239 -3.16 -20.48 -3.91
C GLU A 239 -2.91 -18.99 -4.09
N VAL A 240 -3.56 -18.31 -5.04
CA VAL A 240 -3.13 -16.96 -5.44
C VAL A 240 -3.26 -15.95 -4.31
N VAL A 241 -4.32 -16.06 -3.49
CA VAL A 241 -4.44 -15.25 -2.26
C VAL A 241 -3.33 -15.62 -1.27
N ARG A 242 -3.02 -16.90 -1.06
CA ARG A 242 -1.92 -17.27 -0.14
C ARG A 242 -0.55 -16.84 -0.66
N ASP A 243 -0.32 -16.93 -1.97
CA ASP A 243 0.90 -16.50 -2.63
C ASP A 243 1.14 -15.00 -2.47
N SER A 244 0.08 -14.18 -2.46
CA SER A 244 0.24 -12.73 -2.22
C SER A 244 0.72 -12.45 -0.79
N TYR A 245 0.17 -13.14 0.20
CA TYR A 245 0.62 -13.02 1.60
C TYR A 245 2.03 -13.58 1.80
N ARG A 246 2.38 -14.73 1.19
CA ARG A 246 3.77 -15.25 1.22
C ARG A 246 4.75 -14.26 0.60
N LYS A 247 4.37 -13.62 -0.52
CA LYS A 247 5.19 -12.60 -1.17
C LYS A 247 5.39 -11.39 -0.25
N VAL A 248 4.32 -10.89 0.38
CA VAL A 248 4.39 -9.79 1.34
C VAL A 248 5.26 -10.15 2.55
N ASP A 249 5.09 -11.33 3.13
CA ASP A 249 5.88 -11.80 4.28
C ASP A 249 7.38 -11.88 3.92
N GLN A 250 7.71 -12.36 2.72
CA GLN A 250 9.08 -12.36 2.22
C GLN A 250 9.66 -10.94 2.12
N ILE A 251 8.87 -9.98 1.61
CA ILE A 251 9.30 -8.57 1.52
C ILE A 251 9.54 -8.00 2.91
N ILE A 252 8.63 -8.26 3.86
CA ILE A 252 8.78 -7.85 5.27
C ILE A 252 10.07 -8.44 5.86
N GLY A 253 10.33 -9.73 5.66
CA GLY A 253 11.58 -10.36 6.09
C GLY A 253 12.82 -9.65 5.58
N GLN A 254 12.86 -9.33 4.29
CA GLN A 254 13.97 -8.60 3.67
C GLN A 254 14.11 -7.16 4.19
N MET A 255 13.02 -6.50 4.57
CA MET A 255 13.06 -5.19 5.22
C MET A 255 13.62 -5.31 6.65
N LEU A 256 13.18 -6.31 7.42
CA LEU A 256 13.64 -6.55 8.79
C LEU A 256 15.15 -6.87 8.85
N GLU A 257 15.69 -7.56 7.83
CA GLU A 257 17.13 -7.82 7.70
C GLU A 257 17.98 -6.55 7.50
N ARG A 258 17.37 -5.43 7.14
CA ARG A 258 18.04 -4.16 6.80
C ARG A 258 17.92 -3.08 7.88
N ILE A 259 17.31 -3.41 9.01
CA ILE A 259 17.17 -2.51 10.14
C ILE A 259 17.84 -3.10 11.38
N GLU A 260 18.29 -2.21 12.26
CA GLU A 260 18.83 -2.61 13.56
C GLU A 260 17.70 -3.17 14.44
N SER A 261 18.03 -4.07 15.37
CA SER A 261 17.04 -4.82 16.15
C SER A 261 16.22 -3.97 17.11
N ASP A 262 16.67 -2.76 17.40
CA ASP A 262 16.01 -1.78 18.28
C ASP A 262 15.11 -0.81 17.52
N VAL A 263 15.09 -0.86 16.17
CA VAL A 263 14.19 -0.03 15.37
C VAL A 263 12.75 -0.52 15.52
N PRO A 264 11.81 0.29 16.05
CA PRO A 264 10.41 -0.08 16.15
C PRO A 264 9.79 -0.28 14.76
N VAL A 265 9.04 -1.37 14.63
CA VAL A 265 8.27 -1.73 13.43
C VAL A 265 6.79 -1.76 13.76
N MET A 266 5.98 -1.07 12.97
CA MET A 266 4.53 -1.15 13.00
C MET A 266 4.05 -1.82 11.72
N VAL A 267 3.31 -2.92 11.84
CA VAL A 267 2.58 -3.51 10.72
C VAL A 267 1.10 -3.23 10.91
N MET A 268 0.43 -2.71 9.89
CA MET A 268 -0.98 -2.37 9.96
C MET A 268 -1.68 -2.60 8.64
N SER A 269 -3.02 -2.64 8.69
CA SER A 269 -3.87 -2.62 7.52
C SER A 269 -4.89 -1.50 7.65
N ASP A 270 -5.35 -1.00 6.51
CA ASP A 270 -6.34 0.04 6.39
C ASP A 270 -7.77 -0.50 6.52
N HIS A 271 -8.02 -1.69 6.00
CA HIS A 271 -9.27 -2.45 6.15
C HIS A 271 -9.04 -3.96 5.98
N GLY A 272 -10.04 -4.77 6.33
CA GLY A 272 -10.01 -6.20 6.08
C GLY A 272 -10.55 -6.59 4.70
N PHE A 273 -10.72 -7.90 4.50
CA PHE A 273 -11.38 -8.50 3.34
C PHE A 273 -12.33 -9.61 3.81
N GLY A 274 -13.42 -9.83 3.09
CA GLY A 274 -14.46 -10.79 3.47
C GLY A 274 -15.48 -11.03 2.37
N ARG A 275 -16.39 -11.99 2.58
CA ARG A 275 -17.57 -12.16 1.72
C ARG A 275 -18.45 -10.91 1.84
N VAL A 276 -19.12 -10.56 0.75
CA VAL A 276 -20.24 -9.62 0.82
C VAL A 276 -21.39 -10.35 1.48
N GLU A 277 -21.74 -9.94 2.69
CA GLU A 277 -22.94 -10.41 3.42
C GLU A 277 -24.22 -9.73 2.90
#